data_AF-A0A1F0Z7D4-F1
#
_entry.id   AF-A0A1F0Z7D4-F1
#
_cell.length_a   1.000
_cell.length_b   1.000
_cell.length_c   1.000
_cell.angle_alpha   90.00
_cell.angle_beta   90.00
_cell.angle_gamma   90.00
#
_symmetry.space_group_name_H-M   'P 1'
#
loop_
_entity.id
_entity.type
_entity.pdbx_description
1 polymer ?
#
loop_
_entity_poly.entity_id
_entity_poly.type
_entity_poly.pdbx_seq_one_letter_code
_entity_poly.pdbx_strand_id
1 'polypeptide(L)'
;MTTHSSNTPEPQTTPLAARIRLAHAYFQRIADMHSIDILHVKGYAFSQEIYRKGRYSSDADLLVRPSHVDRFVEILLADGWRIQAHFETGSVFEHAMTLYHASWGLTDIHRFFPGLGRHGDYEKAFDRVWAARKTRMIAHRPCTVPSDLDARLLVVLHRARAASRYSADINYLVSLLSYSDWQRLQARAEELDSSLAYSAAMGGLEQYRDDRDYLLWLSVSQDVPHYIQWIGRLQSATTLHDKLRTLKNIFFVNKDHLAMQLGRTPTKAEIRAKFFDRFGIKVKK
;
A
#
# COMPACT_ATOMS: atom_id res chain seq x y z
N MET A 1 48.03 -13.65 -11.49
CA MET A 1 47.05 -13.39 -10.42
C MET A 1 46.19 -12.20 -10.85
N THR A 2 44.99 -12.48 -11.34
CA THR A 2 44.00 -11.45 -11.70
C THR A 2 42.65 -11.99 -11.28
N THR A 3 42.21 -11.61 -10.08
CA THR A 3 40.88 -11.86 -9.56
C THR A 3 39.93 -10.82 -10.14
N HIS A 4 39.26 -11.14 -11.25
CA HIS A 4 38.08 -10.40 -11.67
C HIS A 4 36.89 -10.88 -10.84
N SER A 5 36.55 -10.11 -9.80
CA SER A 5 35.25 -10.19 -9.16
C SER A 5 34.24 -9.54 -10.11
N SER A 6 33.58 -10.35 -10.94
CA SER A 6 32.41 -9.93 -11.68
C SER A 6 31.19 -10.00 -10.75
N ASN A 7 30.83 -8.87 -10.14
CA ASN A 7 29.52 -8.66 -9.52
C ASN A 7 28.43 -8.55 -10.60
N THR A 8 28.30 -9.57 -11.43
CA THR A 8 27.15 -9.72 -12.32
C THR A 8 26.10 -10.45 -11.49
N PRO A 9 24.95 -9.83 -11.15
CA PRO A 9 23.90 -10.55 -10.45
C PRO A 9 23.50 -11.74 -11.30
N GLU A 10 23.64 -12.96 -10.75
CA GLU A 10 23.20 -14.16 -11.45
C GLU A 10 21.74 -13.99 -11.91
N PRO A 11 21.40 -14.41 -13.14
CA PRO A 11 20.04 -14.31 -13.63
C PRO A 11 19.11 -15.04 -12.67
N GLN A 12 18.09 -14.34 -12.15
CA GLN A 12 17.09 -14.96 -11.28
C GLN A 12 16.33 -16.04 -12.06
N THR A 13 16.70 -17.29 -11.85
CA THR A 13 16.16 -18.45 -12.58
C THR A 13 14.79 -18.90 -12.09
N THR A 14 14.41 -18.51 -10.87
CA THR A 14 13.10 -18.87 -10.30
C THR A 14 11.98 -18.03 -10.93
N PRO A 15 10.91 -18.65 -11.47
CA PRO A 15 9.76 -17.93 -12.00
C PRO A 15 9.19 -16.95 -10.96
N LEU A 16 8.90 -15.70 -11.38
CA LEU A 16 8.43 -14.63 -10.50
C LEU A 16 7.26 -15.05 -9.61
N ALA A 17 6.28 -15.73 -10.21
CA ALA A 17 5.08 -16.20 -9.53
C ALA A 17 5.38 -17.23 -8.42
N ALA A 18 6.37 -18.10 -8.61
CA ALA A 18 6.82 -19.04 -7.60
C ALA A 18 7.59 -18.32 -6.49
N ARG A 19 8.47 -17.40 -6.86
CA ARG A 19 9.27 -16.60 -5.92
C ARG A 19 8.39 -15.79 -4.96
N ILE A 20 7.36 -15.11 -5.44
CA ILE A 20 6.46 -14.32 -4.59
C ILE A 20 5.64 -15.22 -3.66
N ARG A 21 5.16 -16.38 -4.13
CA ARG A 21 4.46 -17.34 -3.26
C ARG A 21 5.37 -17.87 -2.15
N LEU A 22 6.64 -18.15 -2.48
CA LEU A 22 7.62 -18.53 -1.47
C LEU A 22 7.94 -17.37 -0.51
N ALA A 23 7.95 -16.13 -0.99
CA ALA A 23 8.09 -14.95 -0.13
C ALA A 23 6.95 -14.86 0.89
N HIS A 24 5.68 -15.08 0.48
CA HIS A 24 4.56 -15.18 1.43
C HIS A 24 4.80 -16.27 2.50
N ALA A 25 5.25 -17.46 2.09
CA ALA A 25 5.56 -18.54 3.03
C ALA A 25 6.70 -18.19 3.99
N TYR A 26 7.75 -17.53 3.49
CA TYR A 26 8.86 -16.99 4.28
C TYR A 26 8.35 -15.98 5.33
N PHE A 27 7.56 -14.99 4.92
CA PHE A 27 7.05 -13.97 5.85
C PHE A 27 6.14 -14.56 6.92
N GLN A 28 5.26 -15.50 6.57
CA GLN A 28 4.46 -16.20 7.58
C GLN A 28 5.35 -16.92 8.59
N ARG A 29 6.40 -17.61 8.12
CA ARG A 29 7.35 -18.29 9.01
C ARG A 29 8.04 -17.30 9.96
N ILE A 30 8.58 -16.20 9.43
CA ILE A 30 9.23 -15.17 10.27
C ILE A 30 8.23 -14.61 11.28
N ALA A 31 7.02 -14.27 10.84
CA ALA A 31 5.99 -13.73 11.70
C ALA A 31 5.60 -14.69 12.83
N ASP A 32 5.39 -15.97 12.53
CA ASP A 32 5.08 -17.00 13.53
C ASP A 32 6.19 -17.12 14.59
N MET A 33 7.46 -17.17 14.15
CA MET A 33 8.62 -17.30 15.05
C MET A 33 8.76 -16.12 16.02
N HIS A 34 8.32 -14.93 15.61
CA HIS A 34 8.46 -13.69 16.38
C HIS A 34 7.13 -13.17 16.94
N SER A 35 6.06 -13.98 16.89
CA SER A 35 4.71 -13.60 17.35
C SER A 35 4.24 -12.27 16.77
N ILE A 36 4.40 -12.11 15.45
CA ILE A 36 3.96 -10.94 14.69
C ILE A 36 2.64 -11.27 14.00
N ASP A 37 1.58 -10.55 14.35
CA ASP A 37 0.33 -10.61 13.59
C ASP A 37 0.48 -9.96 12.20
N ILE A 38 0.38 -10.78 11.14
CA ILE A 38 0.37 -10.36 9.74
C ILE A 38 -0.81 -10.93 8.97
N LEU A 39 -1.36 -10.14 8.05
CA LEU A 39 -2.32 -10.56 7.05
C LEU A 39 -1.67 -10.43 5.67
N HIS A 40 -1.56 -11.55 4.94
CA HIS A 40 -1.18 -11.49 3.54
C HIS A 40 -2.36 -10.96 2.72
N VAL A 41 -2.12 -9.90 1.96
CA VAL A 41 -3.16 -9.21 1.18
C VAL A 41 -2.77 -9.13 -0.29
N LYS A 42 -3.76 -8.90 -1.16
CA LYS A 42 -3.61 -8.72 -2.61
C LYS A 42 -2.86 -9.88 -3.28
N GLY A 43 -2.43 -9.65 -4.53
CA GLY A 43 -1.53 -10.52 -5.27
C GLY A 43 -1.88 -12.01 -5.19
N TYR A 44 -0.88 -12.82 -4.85
CA TYR A 44 -1.04 -14.27 -4.69
C TYR A 44 -1.62 -14.70 -3.35
N ALA A 45 -1.91 -13.76 -2.44
CA ALA A 45 -2.63 -14.03 -1.19
C ALA A 45 -4.14 -14.13 -1.41
N PHE A 46 -4.68 -13.62 -2.52
CA PHE A 46 -6.09 -13.74 -2.91
C PHE A 46 -6.26 -14.75 -4.07
N SER A 47 -7.42 -15.41 -4.17
CA SER A 47 -7.68 -16.50 -5.12
C SER A 47 -8.88 -16.11 -6.01
N GLN A 48 -9.45 -17.08 -6.75
CA GLN A 48 -10.52 -16.86 -7.72
C GLN A 48 -11.79 -16.27 -7.13
N GLU A 49 -11.98 -16.35 -5.82
CA GLU A 49 -13.05 -15.67 -5.11
C GLU A 49 -12.92 -14.13 -5.07
N ILE A 50 -11.74 -13.60 -5.45
CA ILE A 50 -11.40 -12.18 -5.44
C ILE A 50 -10.83 -11.71 -6.80
N TYR A 51 -9.98 -12.52 -7.45
CA TYR A 51 -9.24 -12.15 -8.65
C TYR A 51 -9.43 -13.14 -9.79
N ARG A 52 -9.52 -12.63 -11.01
CA ARG A 52 -9.56 -13.47 -12.22
C ARG A 52 -8.36 -14.42 -12.30
N LYS A 53 -8.59 -15.61 -12.84
CA LYS A 53 -7.52 -16.58 -13.13
C LYS A 53 -6.45 -15.94 -14.01
N GLY A 54 -5.19 -16.18 -13.69
CA GLY A 54 -4.04 -15.63 -14.44
C GLY A 54 -3.67 -14.19 -14.09
N ARG A 55 -4.27 -13.56 -13.06
CA ARG A 55 -3.77 -12.29 -12.52
C ARG A 55 -2.35 -12.47 -11.96
N TYR A 56 -1.44 -11.59 -12.35
CA TYR A 56 -0.06 -11.58 -11.88
C TYR A 56 0.14 -10.56 -10.74
N SER A 57 1.14 -10.82 -9.89
CA SER A 57 1.65 -9.89 -8.88
C SER A 57 3.17 -9.76 -9.04
N SER A 58 3.73 -8.61 -8.68
CA SER A 58 5.17 -8.34 -8.72
C SER A 58 5.85 -8.45 -7.35
N ASP A 59 5.05 -8.46 -6.30
CA ASP A 59 5.41 -8.34 -4.89
C ASP A 59 4.44 -9.13 -4.00
N ALA A 60 4.88 -9.32 -2.76
CA ALA A 60 4.02 -9.74 -1.66
C ALA A 60 3.60 -8.50 -0.85
N ASP A 61 2.30 -8.30 -0.64
CA ASP A 61 1.79 -7.27 0.25
C ASP A 61 1.42 -7.88 1.62
N LEU A 62 1.86 -7.24 2.70
CA LEU A 62 1.56 -7.63 4.07
C LEU A 62 0.89 -6.47 4.80
N LEU A 63 -0.29 -6.69 5.37
CA LEU A 63 -0.84 -5.80 6.39
C LEU A 63 -0.38 -6.31 7.75
N VAL A 64 0.45 -5.52 8.44
CA VAL A 64 1.02 -5.85 9.73
C VAL A 64 0.24 -5.11 10.81
N ARG A 65 0.01 -5.76 11.96
CA ARG A 65 -0.57 -5.09 13.12
C ARG A 65 0.22 -3.82 13.43
N PRO A 66 -0.41 -2.63 13.53
CA PRO A 66 0.36 -1.40 13.61
C PRO A 66 1.33 -1.34 14.80
N SER A 67 0.95 -1.87 15.97
CA SER A 67 1.86 -2.00 17.13
C SER A 67 3.03 -2.98 16.95
N HIS A 68 3.03 -3.81 15.90
CA HIS A 68 4.10 -4.78 15.60
C HIS A 68 5.01 -4.36 14.44
N VAL A 69 4.66 -3.29 13.71
CA VAL A 69 5.34 -2.90 12.45
C VAL A 69 6.82 -2.69 12.64
N ASP A 70 7.23 -1.87 13.63
CA ASP A 70 8.63 -1.50 13.82
C ASP A 70 9.48 -2.72 14.15
N ARG A 71 9.01 -3.57 15.08
CA ARG A 71 9.66 -4.84 15.42
C ARG A 71 9.79 -5.76 14.21
N PHE A 72 8.75 -5.85 13.38
CA PHE A 72 8.80 -6.70 12.19
C PHE A 72 9.80 -6.18 11.15
N VAL A 73 9.82 -4.86 10.91
CA VAL A 73 10.80 -4.24 10.01
C VAL A 73 12.22 -4.50 10.51
N GLU A 74 12.51 -4.32 11.81
CA GLU A 74 13.82 -4.61 12.39
C GLU A 74 14.28 -6.06 12.14
N ILE A 75 13.38 -7.03 12.36
CA ILE A 75 13.65 -8.45 12.09
C ILE A 75 13.98 -8.68 10.60
N LEU A 76 13.19 -8.10 9.69
CA LEU A 76 13.42 -8.26 8.26
C LEU A 76 14.75 -7.63 7.81
N LEU A 77 15.10 -6.46 8.33
CA LEU A 77 16.38 -5.82 8.04
C LEU A 77 17.56 -6.65 8.54
N ALA A 78 17.44 -7.25 9.73
CA ALA A 78 18.44 -8.17 10.26
C ALA A 78 18.56 -9.45 9.41
N ASP A 79 17.48 -9.87 8.75
CA ASP A 79 17.44 -11.03 7.84
C ASP A 79 17.73 -10.66 6.36
N GLY A 80 18.43 -9.54 6.13
CA GLY A 80 18.98 -9.18 4.82
C GLY A 80 18.05 -8.42 3.88
N TRP A 81 16.83 -8.05 4.33
CA TRP A 81 15.99 -7.12 3.59
C TRP A 81 16.56 -5.71 3.67
N ARG A 82 16.29 -4.91 2.63
CA ARG A 82 16.74 -3.53 2.53
C ARG A 82 15.58 -2.63 2.14
N ILE A 83 15.52 -1.47 2.78
CA ILE A 83 14.48 -0.47 2.52
C ILE A 83 14.71 0.11 1.12
N GLN A 84 13.69 0.00 0.27
CA GLN A 84 13.65 0.64 -1.05
C GLN A 84 12.86 1.96 -0.99
N ALA A 85 11.81 2.02 -0.17
CA ALA A 85 11.04 3.23 0.10
C ALA A 85 10.50 3.21 1.54
N HIS A 86 10.73 4.30 2.28
CA HIS A 86 10.18 4.49 3.64
C HIS A 86 8.70 4.87 3.59
N PHE A 87 8.00 4.68 4.73
CA PHE A 87 6.58 5.02 4.87
C PHE A 87 6.25 6.44 4.39
N GLU A 88 7.03 7.43 4.82
CA GLU A 88 6.84 8.86 4.53
C GLU A 88 6.97 9.19 3.03
N THR A 89 7.63 8.29 2.29
CA THR A 89 8.01 8.49 0.89
C THR A 89 7.28 7.57 -0.07
N GLY A 90 6.73 6.44 0.39
CA GLY A 90 6.13 5.41 -0.44
C GLY A 90 4.71 5.74 -0.90
N SER A 91 3.98 6.62 -0.20
CA SER A 91 2.61 6.97 -0.56
C SER A 91 2.15 8.29 0.08
N VAL A 92 1.15 8.94 -0.53
CA VAL A 92 0.44 10.11 0.01
C VAL A 92 -0.17 9.82 1.39
N PHE A 93 -0.61 8.58 1.60
CA PHE A 93 -1.13 8.10 2.89
C PHE A 93 -0.03 7.69 3.86
N GLU A 94 1.21 7.58 3.40
CA GLU A 94 2.34 7.10 4.20
C GLU A 94 2.09 5.74 4.87
N HIS A 95 1.38 4.85 4.18
CA HIS A 95 0.85 3.60 4.74
C HIS A 95 1.76 2.38 4.55
N ALA A 96 2.67 2.45 3.58
CA ALA A 96 3.47 1.30 3.15
C ALA A 96 4.96 1.63 3.05
N MET A 97 5.79 0.69 3.46
CA MET A 97 7.23 0.66 3.25
C MET A 97 7.55 -0.47 2.26
N THR A 98 8.30 -0.15 1.21
CA THR A 98 8.75 -1.16 0.24
C THR A 98 10.12 -1.67 0.63
N LEU A 99 10.24 -2.98 0.78
CA LEU A 99 11.48 -3.70 1.05
C LEU A 99 11.90 -4.51 -0.18
N TYR A 100 13.21 -4.74 -0.31
CA TYR A 100 13.80 -5.59 -1.33
C TYR A 100 14.72 -6.64 -0.70
N HIS A 101 14.71 -7.86 -1.24
CA HIS A 101 15.70 -8.89 -0.96
C HIS A 101 16.15 -9.56 -2.26
N ALA A 102 17.44 -9.89 -2.38
CA ALA A 102 18.01 -10.43 -3.62
C ALA A 102 17.34 -11.73 -4.08
N SER A 103 16.99 -12.59 -3.13
CA SER A 103 16.35 -13.89 -3.39
C SER A 103 14.83 -13.81 -3.55
N TRP A 104 14.17 -12.81 -2.94
CA TRP A 104 12.70 -12.77 -2.83
C TRP A 104 12.06 -11.71 -3.74
N GLY A 105 12.77 -10.63 -4.04
CA GLY A 105 12.25 -9.49 -4.79
C GLY A 105 11.65 -8.42 -3.88
N LEU A 106 10.62 -7.73 -4.37
CA LEU A 106 9.96 -6.62 -3.69
C LEU A 106 8.86 -7.10 -2.75
N THR A 107 8.62 -6.37 -1.68
CA THR A 107 7.52 -6.57 -0.73
C THR A 107 7.08 -5.25 -0.16
N ASP A 108 5.77 -5.07 0.00
CA ASP A 108 5.20 -3.92 0.68
C ASP A 108 4.71 -4.31 2.07
N ILE A 109 5.29 -3.66 3.09
CA ILE A 109 4.87 -3.73 4.48
C ILE A 109 3.90 -2.58 4.75
N HIS A 110 2.64 -2.90 4.99
CA HIS A 110 1.58 -1.93 5.27
C HIS A 110 1.36 -1.84 6.78
N ARG A 111 1.50 -0.64 7.34
CA ARG A 111 1.18 -0.34 8.76
C ARG A 111 -0.29 -0.03 8.99
N PHE A 112 -1.02 0.24 7.91
CA PHE A 112 -2.47 0.26 7.84
C PHE A 112 -2.87 0.16 6.36
N PHE A 113 -4.13 -0.15 6.08
CA PHE A 113 -4.64 -0.10 4.71
C PHE A 113 -5.45 1.19 4.52
N PRO A 114 -5.07 2.10 3.61
CA PRO A 114 -5.81 3.33 3.38
C PRO A 114 -7.28 3.07 3.05
N GLY A 115 -8.16 3.67 3.85
CA GLY A 115 -9.60 3.46 3.82
C GLY A 115 -10.11 2.50 4.90
N LEU A 116 -9.25 1.75 5.60
CA LEU A 116 -9.63 1.01 6.81
C LEU A 116 -9.32 1.83 8.06
N GLY A 117 -10.32 1.97 8.93
CA GLY A 117 -10.22 2.83 10.11
C GLY A 117 -10.12 4.31 9.74
N ARG A 118 -10.24 5.17 10.74
CA ARG A 118 -10.08 6.62 10.58
C ARG A 118 -9.24 7.18 11.71
N HIS A 119 -8.51 8.27 11.41
CA HIS A 119 -7.94 9.16 12.42
C HIS A 119 -7.03 8.53 13.47
N GLY A 120 -6.33 7.44 13.15
CA GLY A 120 -5.40 6.76 14.05
C GLY A 120 -5.94 5.47 14.67
N ASP A 121 -7.21 5.12 14.45
CA ASP A 121 -7.83 3.88 14.95
C ASP A 121 -7.42 2.64 14.13
N TYR A 122 -6.18 2.59 13.63
CA TYR A 122 -5.69 1.51 12.77
C TYR A 122 -5.55 0.20 13.52
N GLU A 123 -5.25 0.23 14.82
CA GLU A 123 -5.18 -0.96 15.67
C GLU A 123 -6.54 -1.65 15.76
N LYS A 124 -7.58 -0.84 16.02
CA LYS A 124 -8.97 -1.30 16.12
C LYS A 124 -9.48 -1.82 14.77
N ALA A 125 -9.15 -1.14 13.67
CA ALA A 125 -9.49 -1.61 12.33
C ALA A 125 -8.78 -2.94 12.01
N PHE A 126 -7.49 -3.07 12.36
CA PHE A 126 -6.75 -4.32 12.24
C PHE A 126 -7.40 -5.43 13.06
N ASP A 127 -7.76 -5.19 14.33
CA ASP A 127 -8.42 -6.17 15.18
C ASP A 127 -9.72 -6.72 14.59
N ARG A 128 -10.54 -5.86 13.97
CA ARG A 128 -11.79 -6.27 13.33
C ARG A 128 -11.56 -7.16 12.10
N VAL A 129 -10.53 -6.89 11.30
CA VAL A 129 -10.16 -7.73 10.15
C VAL A 129 -9.48 -9.03 10.65
N TRP A 130 -8.66 -8.92 11.68
CA TRP A 130 -7.96 -10.05 12.31
C TRP A 130 -8.93 -11.03 12.94
N ALA A 131 -9.98 -10.56 13.59
CA ALA A 131 -11.01 -11.41 14.19
C ALA A 131 -11.71 -12.30 13.15
N ALA A 132 -11.88 -11.81 11.92
CA ALA A 132 -12.51 -12.53 10.81
C ALA A 132 -11.51 -13.29 9.91
N ARG A 133 -10.22 -13.28 10.23
CA ARG A 133 -9.16 -13.87 9.39
C ARG A 133 -9.41 -15.35 9.11
N LYS A 134 -8.84 -15.84 8.01
CA LYS A 134 -8.79 -17.27 7.67
C LYS A 134 -7.38 -17.70 7.33
N THR A 135 -7.18 -19.01 7.22
CA THR A 135 -5.92 -19.60 6.79
C THR A 135 -6.02 -20.04 5.34
N ARG A 136 -4.95 -19.85 4.57
CA ARG A 136 -4.82 -20.37 3.21
C ARG A 136 -3.43 -20.87 2.94
N MET A 137 -3.33 -21.96 2.17
CA MET A 137 -2.05 -22.50 1.73
C MET A 137 -1.44 -21.64 0.63
N ILE A 138 -0.28 -21.05 0.87
CA ILE A 138 0.54 -20.35 -0.12
C ILE A 138 1.92 -21.01 -0.12
N ALA A 139 2.35 -21.55 -1.27
CA ALA A 139 3.55 -22.38 -1.38
C ALA A 139 3.64 -23.47 -0.30
N HIS A 140 2.52 -24.18 -0.06
CA HIS A 140 2.40 -25.23 0.97
C HIS A 140 2.65 -24.76 2.42
N ARG A 141 2.67 -23.45 2.70
CA ARG A 141 2.64 -22.89 4.06
C ARG A 141 1.23 -22.40 4.40
N PRO A 142 0.69 -22.69 5.60
CA PRO A 142 -0.55 -22.07 6.07
C PRO A 142 -0.29 -20.59 6.38
N CYS A 143 -0.80 -19.70 5.53
CA CYS A 143 -0.68 -18.25 5.63
C CYS A 143 -1.98 -17.63 6.13
N THR A 144 -1.87 -16.62 6.99
CA THR A 144 -3.00 -15.86 7.53
C THR A 144 -3.43 -14.80 6.53
N VAL A 145 -4.70 -14.83 6.13
CA VAL A 145 -5.29 -13.90 5.15
C VAL A 145 -6.61 -13.33 5.70
N PRO A 146 -7.08 -12.18 5.20
CA PRO A 146 -8.41 -11.68 5.53
C PRO A 146 -9.53 -12.66 5.14
N SER A 147 -10.72 -12.48 5.72
CA SER A 147 -11.94 -13.12 5.23
C SER A 147 -12.18 -12.80 3.75
N ASP A 148 -13.02 -13.56 3.05
CA ASP A 148 -13.35 -13.23 1.66
C ASP A 148 -14.07 -11.89 1.53
N LEU A 149 -14.90 -11.54 2.53
CA LEU A 149 -15.58 -10.25 2.56
C LEU A 149 -14.58 -9.10 2.72
N ASP A 150 -13.62 -9.22 3.65
CA ASP A 150 -12.60 -8.20 3.88
C ASP A 150 -11.62 -8.13 2.70
N ALA A 151 -11.24 -9.26 2.11
CA ALA A 151 -10.39 -9.28 0.92
C ALA A 151 -11.05 -8.56 -0.27
N ARG A 152 -12.36 -8.75 -0.49
CA ARG A 152 -13.13 -8.00 -1.50
C ARG A 152 -13.13 -6.51 -1.18
N LEU A 153 -13.36 -6.14 0.08
CA LEU A 153 -13.37 -4.73 0.49
C LEU A 153 -12.00 -4.10 0.23
N LEU A 154 -10.91 -4.76 0.59
CA LEU A 154 -9.55 -4.29 0.31
C LEU A 154 -9.30 -4.04 -1.19
N VAL A 155 -9.87 -4.87 -2.08
CA VAL A 155 -9.81 -4.63 -3.53
C VAL A 155 -10.61 -3.39 -3.93
N VAL A 156 -11.81 -3.18 -3.37
CA VAL A 156 -12.61 -1.96 -3.59
C VAL A 156 -11.84 -0.71 -3.13
N LEU A 157 -11.31 -0.72 -1.91
CA LEU A 157 -10.55 0.39 -1.34
C LEU A 157 -9.25 0.67 -2.10
N HIS A 158 -8.61 -0.38 -2.63
CA HIS A 158 -7.44 -0.21 -3.48
C HIS A 158 -7.77 0.54 -4.77
N ARG A 159 -8.91 0.25 -5.41
CA ARG A 159 -9.37 0.96 -6.62
C ARG A 159 -9.54 2.45 -6.38
N ALA A 160 -10.11 2.86 -5.25
CA ALA A 160 -10.35 4.28 -4.93
C ALA A 160 -9.09 5.15 -5.03
N ARG A 161 -7.90 4.53 -4.97
CA ARG A 161 -6.60 5.21 -4.89
C ARG A 161 -5.81 5.20 -6.19
N ALA A 162 -6.30 4.52 -7.21
CA ALA A 162 -5.48 4.13 -8.36
C ALA A 162 -6.15 4.45 -9.70
N ALA A 163 -6.80 5.62 -9.78
CA ALA A 163 -7.54 6.17 -10.92
C ALA A 163 -7.27 5.45 -12.26
N SER A 164 -8.33 4.85 -12.82
CA SER A 164 -8.41 4.07 -14.08
C SER A 164 -7.57 2.78 -14.24
N ARG A 165 -6.46 2.57 -13.53
CA ARG A 165 -5.51 1.45 -13.81
C ARG A 165 -5.95 0.05 -13.35
N TYR A 166 -6.85 -0.04 -12.36
CA TYR A 166 -7.23 -1.31 -11.72
C TYR A 166 -8.70 -1.70 -11.93
N SER A 167 -9.32 -1.20 -12.99
CA SER A 167 -10.72 -1.51 -13.31
C SER A 167 -10.99 -3.01 -13.48
N ALA A 168 -10.02 -3.79 -13.95
CA ALA A 168 -10.19 -5.22 -14.20
C ALA A 168 -10.54 -6.05 -12.95
N ASP A 169 -9.93 -5.74 -11.80
CA ASP A 169 -10.21 -6.47 -10.55
C ASP A 169 -11.62 -6.18 -10.04
N ILE A 170 -12.07 -4.93 -10.16
CA ILE A 170 -13.41 -4.52 -9.74
C ILE A 170 -14.47 -4.98 -10.73
N ASN A 171 -14.21 -4.92 -12.03
CA ASN A 171 -15.10 -5.49 -13.04
C ASN A 171 -15.30 -7.00 -12.82
N TYR A 172 -14.23 -7.70 -12.39
CA TYR A 172 -14.34 -9.10 -12.01
C TYR A 172 -15.24 -9.30 -10.79
N LEU A 173 -15.08 -8.50 -9.73
CA LEU A 173 -15.98 -8.54 -8.58
C LEU A 173 -17.43 -8.21 -8.97
N VAL A 174 -17.66 -7.21 -9.82
CA VAL A 174 -19.00 -6.87 -10.34
C VAL A 174 -19.62 -8.06 -11.10
N SER A 175 -18.82 -8.81 -11.87
CA SER A 175 -19.32 -10.00 -12.58
C SER A 175 -19.63 -11.20 -11.67
N LEU A 176 -19.05 -11.22 -10.47
CA LEU A 176 -19.14 -12.35 -9.54
C LEU A 176 -20.19 -12.14 -8.43
N LEU A 177 -20.29 -10.91 -7.92
CA LEU A 177 -21.03 -10.59 -6.70
C LEU A 177 -22.50 -10.28 -7.00
N SER A 178 -23.40 -10.90 -6.23
CA SER A 178 -24.82 -10.56 -6.24
C SER A 178 -25.08 -9.21 -5.59
N TYR A 179 -26.29 -8.66 -5.76
CA TYR A 179 -26.73 -7.47 -5.03
C TYR A 179 -26.59 -7.64 -3.50
N SER A 180 -26.93 -8.82 -2.97
CA SER A 180 -26.80 -9.12 -1.54
C SER A 180 -25.35 -9.18 -1.05
N ASP A 181 -24.40 -9.55 -1.91
CA ASP A 181 -22.97 -9.50 -1.60
C ASP A 181 -22.50 -8.05 -1.49
N TRP A 182 -22.95 -7.18 -2.41
CA TRP A 182 -22.62 -5.75 -2.36
C TRP A 182 -23.22 -5.06 -1.14
N GLN A 183 -24.44 -5.40 -0.73
CA GLN A 183 -25.03 -4.90 0.52
C GLN A 183 -24.20 -5.31 1.74
N ARG A 184 -23.78 -6.59 1.82
CA ARG A 184 -22.88 -7.06 2.88
C ARG A 184 -21.53 -6.36 2.86
N LEU A 185 -21.00 -6.08 1.67
CA LEU A 185 -19.72 -5.38 1.52
C LEU A 185 -19.81 -3.92 1.98
N GLN A 186 -20.91 -3.25 1.67
CA GLN A 186 -21.18 -1.89 2.14
C GLN A 186 -21.36 -1.85 3.67
N ALA A 187 -22.15 -2.76 4.25
CA ALA A 187 -22.30 -2.88 5.70
C ALA A 187 -20.95 -3.15 6.38
N ARG A 188 -20.12 -4.01 5.78
CA ARG A 188 -18.76 -4.28 6.28
C ARG A 188 -17.84 -3.06 6.16
N ALA A 189 -18.00 -2.25 5.11
CA ALA A 189 -17.27 -0.98 4.99
C ALA A 189 -17.67 -0.01 6.11
N GLU A 190 -18.94 0.07 6.48
CA GLU A 190 -19.40 0.87 7.62
C GLU A 190 -18.81 0.36 8.94
N GLU A 191 -18.83 -0.96 9.17
CA GLU A 191 -18.22 -1.59 10.35
C GLU A 191 -16.71 -1.36 10.48
N LEU A 192 -16.01 -1.13 9.37
CA LEU A 192 -14.56 -0.90 9.33
C LEU A 192 -14.20 0.58 9.19
N ASP A 193 -15.17 1.47 9.37
CA ASP A 193 -15.02 2.92 9.26
C ASP A 193 -14.47 3.34 7.88
N SER A 194 -14.91 2.64 6.83
CA SER A 194 -14.42 2.73 5.45
C SER A 194 -15.39 3.40 4.47
N SER A 195 -16.52 3.92 4.93
CA SER A 195 -17.61 4.38 4.05
C SER A 195 -17.20 5.44 3.03
N LEU A 196 -16.36 6.41 3.43
CA LEU A 196 -15.88 7.45 2.52
C LEU A 196 -14.99 6.87 1.42
N ALA A 197 -14.03 6.01 1.78
CA ALA A 197 -13.12 5.37 0.84
C ALA A 197 -13.84 4.39 -0.09
N TYR A 198 -14.82 3.65 0.45
CA TYR A 198 -15.72 2.80 -0.31
C TYR A 198 -16.55 3.64 -1.30
N SER A 199 -17.12 4.75 -0.85
CA SER A 199 -17.88 5.67 -1.71
C SER A 199 -16.99 6.27 -2.81
N ALA A 200 -15.74 6.62 -2.50
CA ALA A 200 -14.76 7.05 -3.49
C ALA A 200 -14.52 6.00 -4.57
N ALA A 201 -14.41 4.73 -4.19
CA ALA A 201 -14.28 3.63 -5.15
C ALA A 201 -15.54 3.52 -6.03
N MET A 202 -16.72 3.63 -5.44
CA MET A 202 -18.00 3.40 -6.13
C MET A 202 -18.52 4.62 -6.91
N GLY A 203 -17.80 5.75 -6.89
CA GLY A 203 -18.17 6.98 -7.60
C GLY A 203 -19.13 7.89 -6.82
N GLY A 204 -19.34 7.64 -5.53
CA GLY A 204 -20.21 8.41 -4.64
C GLY A 204 -19.48 9.42 -3.75
N LEU A 205 -18.20 9.74 -4.03
CA LEU A 205 -17.38 10.61 -3.16
C LEU A 205 -18.05 11.95 -2.84
N GLU A 206 -18.85 12.48 -3.76
CA GLU A 206 -19.53 13.77 -3.61
C GLU A 206 -20.57 13.82 -2.49
N GLN A 207 -20.99 12.68 -1.97
CA GLN A 207 -21.85 12.59 -0.78
C GLN A 207 -21.09 12.99 0.50
N TYR A 208 -19.76 13.06 0.44
CA TYR A 208 -18.88 13.32 1.58
C TYR A 208 -18.15 14.67 1.45
N ARG A 209 -18.69 15.66 0.73
CA ARG A 209 -18.02 16.97 0.51
C ARG A 209 -17.61 17.68 1.80
N ASP A 210 -18.41 17.52 2.86
CA ASP A 210 -18.16 18.14 4.17
C ASP A 210 -17.22 17.31 5.06
N ASP A 211 -16.80 16.13 4.60
CA ASP A 211 -15.85 15.30 5.32
C ASP A 211 -14.42 15.85 5.17
N ARG A 212 -13.67 15.88 6.27
CA ARG A 212 -12.28 16.38 6.30
C ARG A 212 -11.32 15.62 5.39
N ASP A 213 -11.61 14.34 5.12
CA ASP A 213 -10.75 13.50 4.27
C ASP A 213 -11.17 13.60 2.78
N TYR A 214 -12.24 14.34 2.46
CA TYR A 214 -12.79 14.46 1.11
C TYR A 214 -11.73 14.86 0.08
N LEU A 215 -11.00 15.96 0.31
CA LEU A 215 -10.00 16.45 -0.65
C LEU A 215 -8.83 15.49 -0.80
N LEU A 216 -8.46 14.75 0.26
CA LEU A 216 -7.43 13.73 0.19
C LEU A 216 -7.88 12.60 -0.74
N TRP A 217 -9.10 12.08 -0.56
CA TRP A 217 -9.66 11.04 -1.40
C TRP A 217 -9.96 11.48 -2.82
N LEU A 218 -10.40 12.72 -3.00
CA LEU A 218 -10.58 13.34 -4.31
C LEU A 218 -9.26 13.34 -5.08
N SER A 219 -8.17 13.73 -4.40
CA SER A 219 -6.84 13.84 -5.02
C SER A 219 -6.19 12.51 -5.43
N VAL A 220 -6.66 11.38 -4.92
CA VAL A 220 -6.15 10.04 -5.27
C VAL A 220 -7.11 9.27 -6.17
N SER A 221 -8.37 9.71 -6.28
CA SER A 221 -9.41 9.07 -7.08
C SER A 221 -9.63 9.74 -8.44
N GLN A 222 -9.38 11.05 -8.53
CA GLN A 222 -9.63 11.87 -9.72
C GLN A 222 -8.39 12.66 -10.13
N ASP A 223 -8.35 13.07 -11.39
CA ASP A 223 -7.30 13.96 -11.90
C ASP A 223 -7.60 15.39 -11.45
N VAL A 224 -6.86 15.85 -10.44
CA VAL A 224 -6.99 17.19 -9.86
C VAL A 224 -5.61 17.83 -9.72
N PRO A 225 -5.53 19.17 -9.66
CA PRO A 225 -4.25 19.83 -9.44
C PRO A 225 -3.54 19.35 -8.18
N HIS A 226 -2.21 19.17 -8.24
CA HIS A 226 -1.40 18.64 -7.14
C HIS A 226 -1.56 19.40 -5.81
N TYR A 227 -1.87 20.69 -5.82
CA TYR A 227 -2.09 21.45 -4.59
C TYR A 227 -3.31 20.95 -3.79
N ILE A 228 -4.32 20.36 -4.44
CA ILE A 228 -5.51 19.78 -3.79
C ILE A 228 -5.09 18.62 -2.86
N GLN A 229 -4.11 17.81 -3.29
CA GLN A 229 -3.58 16.74 -2.47
C GLN A 229 -2.94 17.28 -1.18
N TRP A 230 -2.24 18.42 -1.25
CA TRP A 230 -1.63 19.03 -0.08
C TRP A 230 -2.66 19.62 0.88
N ILE A 231 -3.67 20.32 0.35
CA ILE A 231 -4.79 20.82 1.16
C ILE A 231 -5.49 19.63 1.83
N GLY A 232 -5.77 18.57 1.08
CA GLY A 232 -6.39 17.35 1.60
C GLY A 232 -5.58 16.69 2.71
N ARG A 233 -4.25 16.58 2.57
CA ARG A 233 -3.38 16.07 3.65
C ARG A 233 -3.42 16.94 4.90
N LEU A 234 -3.39 18.26 4.75
CA LEU A 234 -3.45 19.19 5.88
C LEU A 234 -4.80 19.19 6.61
N GLN A 235 -5.90 19.04 5.87
CA GLN A 235 -7.25 18.92 6.43
C GLN A 235 -7.47 17.58 7.12
N SER A 236 -6.93 16.49 6.56
CA SER A 236 -7.02 15.13 7.12
C SER A 236 -6.23 14.98 8.43
N ALA A 237 -5.10 15.69 8.57
CA ALA A 237 -4.27 15.67 9.77
C ALA A 237 -5.04 16.13 11.03
N THR A 238 -5.14 15.25 12.02
CA THR A 238 -5.97 15.45 13.22
C THR A 238 -5.26 16.23 14.32
N THR A 239 -3.94 16.03 14.46
CA THR A 239 -3.14 16.68 15.51
C THR A 239 -2.29 17.82 14.96
N LEU A 240 -1.87 18.75 15.84
CA LEU A 240 -0.92 19.80 15.47
C LEU A 240 0.42 19.22 15.01
N HIS A 241 0.84 18.11 15.64
CA HIS A 241 2.04 17.38 15.24
C HIS A 241 1.93 16.83 13.81
N ASP A 242 0.79 16.22 13.46
CA ASP A 242 0.56 15.70 12.10
C ASP A 242 0.49 16.82 11.05
N LYS A 243 -0.08 17.96 11.41
CA LYS A 243 -0.10 19.15 10.55
C LYS A 243 1.31 19.67 10.29
N LEU A 244 2.13 19.83 11.35
CA LEU A 244 3.52 20.26 11.23
C LEU A 244 4.37 19.26 10.44
N ARG A 245 4.14 17.95 10.63
CA ARG A 245 4.79 16.88 9.87
C ARG A 245 4.41 16.93 8.39
N THR A 246 3.12 17.12 8.08
CA THR A 246 2.64 17.30 6.70
C THR A 246 3.27 18.52 6.04
N LEU A 247 3.33 19.65 6.76
CA LEU A 247 4.02 20.86 6.29
C LEU A 247 5.51 20.60 6.03
N LYS A 248 6.21 19.92 6.95
CA LYS A 248 7.61 19.55 6.74
C LYS A 248 7.80 18.68 5.49
N ASN A 249 6.89 17.73 5.25
CA ASN A 249 6.91 16.85 4.08
C ASN A 249 6.63 17.60 2.76
N ILE A 250 5.89 18.73 2.80
CA ILE A 250 5.76 19.65 1.65
C ILE A 250 7.13 20.22 1.25
N PHE A 251 7.93 20.62 2.23
CA PHE A 251 9.24 21.24 2.01
C PHE A 251 10.36 20.25 1.71
N PHE A 252 10.20 18.96 2.04
CA PHE A 252 11.15 17.91 1.69
C PHE A 252 10.89 17.38 0.26
N VAL A 253 11.71 17.80 -0.69
CA VAL A 253 11.88 17.06 -1.95
C VAL A 253 12.58 15.75 -1.62
N ASN A 254 11.98 14.63 -2.00
CA ASN A 254 12.62 13.31 -1.88
C ASN A 254 13.80 13.28 -2.87
N LYS A 255 14.97 13.72 -2.39
CA LYS A 255 16.20 13.85 -3.18
C LYS A 255 16.67 12.48 -3.66
N ASP A 256 16.37 11.42 -2.93
CA ASP A 256 16.80 10.06 -3.26
C ASP A 256 15.99 9.48 -4.41
N HIS A 257 14.67 9.68 -4.43
CA HIS A 257 13.85 9.33 -5.59
C HIS A 257 14.24 10.16 -6.83
N LEU A 258 14.58 11.44 -6.64
CA LEU A 258 15.07 12.26 -7.75
C LEU A 258 16.45 11.82 -8.22
N ALA A 259 17.33 11.40 -7.31
CA ALA A 259 18.66 10.87 -7.62
C ALA A 259 18.57 9.54 -8.37
N MET A 260 17.68 8.65 -7.93
CA MET A 260 17.42 7.37 -8.58
C MET A 260 16.81 7.57 -9.98
N GLN A 261 15.88 8.51 -10.14
CA GLN A 261 15.31 8.86 -11.45
C GLN A 261 16.35 9.47 -12.40
N LEU A 262 17.30 10.26 -11.88
CA LEU A 262 18.32 10.94 -12.67
C LEU A 262 19.61 10.11 -12.85
N GLY A 263 19.77 9.01 -12.11
CA GLY A 263 21.02 8.24 -12.04
C GLY A 263 22.21 9.01 -11.44
N ARG A 264 21.98 10.19 -10.85
CA ARG A 264 23.00 11.07 -10.26
C ARG A 264 22.42 11.98 -9.18
N THR A 265 23.28 12.55 -8.34
CA THR A 265 22.86 13.55 -7.34
C THR A 265 22.17 14.75 -8.02
N PRO A 266 20.95 15.13 -7.62
CA PRO A 266 20.20 16.23 -8.22
C PRO A 266 20.82 17.60 -7.91
N THR A 267 20.82 18.51 -8.88
CA THR A 267 21.28 19.89 -8.68
C THR A 267 20.27 20.74 -7.91
N LYS A 268 20.70 21.84 -7.29
CA LYS A 268 19.80 22.79 -6.58
C LYS A 268 18.72 23.40 -7.50
N ALA A 269 18.96 23.49 -8.80
CA ALA A 269 17.98 23.97 -9.78
C ALA A 269 16.93 22.90 -10.09
N GLU A 270 17.33 21.63 -10.23
CA GLU A 270 16.42 20.50 -10.44
C GLU A 270 15.55 20.21 -9.21
N ILE A 271 16.12 20.36 -8.00
CA ILE A 271 15.35 20.27 -6.75
C ILE A 271 14.31 21.39 -6.68
N ARG A 272 14.66 22.63 -7.06
CA ARG A 272 13.72 23.76 -7.11
C ARG A 272 12.67 23.57 -8.19
N ALA A 273 13.05 23.14 -9.39
CA ALA A 273 12.11 22.85 -10.47
C ALA A 273 11.12 21.76 -10.05
N LYS A 274 11.58 20.63 -9.49
CA LYS A 274 10.70 19.59 -8.91
C LYS A 274 9.84 20.11 -7.76
N PHE A 275 10.36 21.04 -6.95
CA PHE A 275 9.57 21.65 -5.87
C PHE A 275 8.40 22.46 -6.43
N PHE A 276 8.62 23.29 -7.45
CA PHE A 276 7.57 24.13 -8.05
C PHE A 276 6.63 23.35 -8.98
N ASP A 277 7.12 22.31 -9.64
CA ASP A 277 6.30 21.37 -10.43
C ASP A 277 5.22 20.69 -9.57
N ARG A 278 5.53 20.44 -8.27
CA ARG A 278 4.54 19.94 -7.27
C ARG A 278 3.40 20.91 -6.98
N PHE A 279 3.51 22.17 -7.39
CA PHE A 279 2.46 23.19 -7.26
C PHE A 279 1.87 23.61 -8.60
N GLY A 280 2.21 22.91 -9.71
CA GLY A 280 1.78 23.29 -11.06
C GLY A 280 2.42 24.57 -11.58
N ILE A 281 3.48 25.06 -10.93
CA ILE A 281 4.21 26.27 -11.32
C ILE A 281 5.39 25.85 -12.18
N LYS A 282 5.31 26.09 -13.49
CA LYS A 282 6.46 25.90 -14.39
C LYS A 282 7.51 26.97 -14.12
N VAL A 283 8.64 26.56 -13.53
CA VAL A 283 9.83 27.41 -13.44
C VAL A 283 10.45 27.49 -14.83
N LYS A 284 10.49 28.68 -15.43
CA LYS A 284 11.27 28.89 -16.66
C LYS A 284 12.74 28.60 -16.36
N LYS A 285 13.37 27.80 -17.22
CA LYS A 285 14.82 27.53 -17.20
C LYS A 285 15.62 28.83 -17.31
#